data_AF-A0A7C1TNR9-F1
#
_entry.id   AF-A0A7C1TNR9-F1
#
_cell.length_a   1.000
_cell.length_b   1.000
_cell.length_c   1.000
_cell.angle_alpha   90.00
_cell.angle_beta   90.00
_cell.angle_gamma   90.00
#
_symmetry.space_group_name_H-M   'P 1'
#
loop_
_entity.id
_entity.type
_entity.pdbx_description
1 polymer ?
#
loop_
_entity_poly.entity_id
_entity_poly.type
_entity_poly.pdbx_seq_one_letter_code
_entity_poly.pdbx_strand_id
1 'polypeptide(L)' 'MDWTVWAYFGFVTVLAATFLGIILYFYGPARKEKVEKPKYKMLEEDD' A
#
# COMPACT_ATOMS: atom_id res chain seq x y z
N MET A 1 -16.99 8.28 29.26
CA MET A 1 -16.38 8.56 27.95
C MET A 1 -17.50 8.76 26.96
N ASP A 2 -17.51 9.88 26.25
CA ASP A 2 -18.57 10.17 25.27
C ASP A 2 -18.54 9.18 24.10
N TRP A 3 -19.71 8.71 23.71
CA TRP A 3 -19.92 7.84 22.54
C TRP A 3 -19.27 8.41 21.28
N THR A 4 -19.33 9.74 21.13
CA THR A 4 -18.70 10.50 20.05
C THR A 4 -17.19 10.27 19.99
N VAL A 5 -16.50 10.21 21.13
CA VAL A 5 -15.04 10.00 21.18
C VAL A 5 -14.67 8.62 20.63
N TRP A 6 -15.42 7.59 21.01
CA TRP A 6 -15.22 6.24 20.50
C TRP A 6 -15.51 6.13 19.00
N ALA A 7 -16.54 6.82 18.51
CA ALA A 7 -16.86 6.86 17.08
C ALA A 7 -15.74 7.54 16.27
N TYR A 8 -15.23 8.68 16.73
CA TYR A 8 -14.11 9.36 16.08
C TYR A 8 -12.84 8.51 16.11
N PHE A 9 -12.53 7.88 17.24
CA PHE A 9 -11.37 7.01 17.36
C PHE A 9 -11.45 5.82 16.39
N GLY A 10 -12.61 5.17 16.28
CA GLY A 10 -12.83 4.08 15.33
C GLY A 10 -12.68 4.55 13.88
N PHE A 11 -13.27 5.70 13.53
CA PHE A 11 -13.16 6.28 12.19
C PHE A 11 -11.70 6.56 11.80
N VAL A 12 -10.95 7.25 12.67
CA VAL A 12 -9.53 7.56 12.42
C VAL A 12 -8.69 6.28 12.30
N THR A 13 -8.99 5.27 13.12
CA THR A 13 -8.29 3.97 13.06
C THR A 13 -8.52 3.27 11.73
N VAL A 14 -9.77 3.19 11.26
CA VAL A 14 -10.11 2.58 9.96
C VAL A 14 -9.47 3.36 8.81
N LEU A 15 -9.50 4.69 8.88
CA LEU A 15 -8.87 5.55 7.89
C LEU A 15 -7.36 5.31 7.80
N ALA A 16 -6.67 5.27 8.95
CA ALA A 16 -5.24 4.99 9.02
C ALA A 16 -4.90 3.58 8.50
N ALA A 17 -5.68 2.57 8.88
CA ALA A 17 -5.50 1.20 8.40
C ALA A 17 -5.69 1.10 6.88
N THR A 18 -6.65 1.84 6.32
CA THR A 18 -6.90 1.88 4.87
C THR A 18 -5.69 2.45 4.12
N PHE A 19 -5.15 3.59 4.58
CA PHE A 19 -3.96 4.19 3.97
C PHE A 19 -2.73 3.29 4.11
N LEU A 20 -2.51 2.70 5.28
CA LEU A 20 -1.43 1.73 5.47
C LEU A 20 -1.59 0.52 4.55
N GLY A 21 -2.81 0.00 4.39
CA GLY A 21 -3.12 -1.08 3.45
C GLY A 21 -2.78 -0.72 2.01
N ILE A 22 -3.12 0.50 1.57
CA ILE A 22 -2.77 1.00 0.22
C ILE A 22 -1.24 1.06 0.06
N ILE A 23 -0.53 1.62 1.04
CA ILE A 23 0.94 1.72 0.99
C ILE A 23 1.56 0.33 0.88
N LEU A 24 1.18 -0.60 1.77
CA LEU A 24 1.72 -1.95 1.76
C LEU A 24 1.36 -2.72 0.48
N TYR A 25 0.17 -2.50 -0.07
CA TYR A 25 -0.26 -3.16 -1.29
C TYR A 25 0.48 -2.64 -2.53
N PHE A 26 0.68 -1.32 -2.65
CA PHE A 26 1.32 -0.72 -3.82
C PHE A 26 2.85 -0.69 -3.73
N TYR A 27 3.40 -0.41 -2.55
CA TYR A 27 4.84 -0.31 -2.32
C TYR A 27 5.46 -1.59 -1.76
N GLY A 28 4.65 -2.61 -1.50
CA GLY A 28 5.12 -3.92 -1.08
C GLY A 28 6.06 -4.53 -2.13
N PRO A 29 7.15 -5.19 -1.70
CA PRO A 29 8.16 -5.77 -2.59
C PRO A 29 7.55 -6.77 -3.59
N ALA A 30 6.47 -7.45 -3.21
CA ALA A 30 5.75 -8.41 -4.05
C ALA A 30 5.15 -7.78 -5.33
N ARG A 31 4.72 -6.51 -5.28
CA ARG A 31 4.18 -5.81 -6.46
C ARG A 31 5.30 -5.18 -7.28
N LYS A 32 6.31 -4.60 -6.61
CA LYS A 32 7.52 -4.09 -7.27
C LYS A 32 8.17 -5.17 -8.11
N GLU A 33 8.34 -6.37 -7.58
CA GLU A 33 8.95 -7.48 -8.33
C GLU A 33 8.14 -7.86 -9.57
N LYS A 34 6.80 -7.90 -9.51
CA LYS A 34 5.97 -8.26 -10.67
C LYS A 34 5.88 -7.15 -11.73
N VAL A 35 5.88 -5.88 -11.33
CA VAL A 35 5.68 -4.74 -12.23
C VAL A 35 7.01 -4.20 -12.76
N GLU A 36 8.07 -4.24 -11.96
CA GLU A 36 9.38 -3.71 -12.34
C GLU A 36 10.27 -4.75 -13.04
N LYS A 37 10.19 -6.06 -12.71
CA LYS A 37 10.93 -7.11 -13.46
C LYS A 37 10.74 -7.07 -14.98
N PRO A 38 9.52 -6.94 -15.54
CA PRO A 38 9.36 -6.88 -16.99
C PRO A 38 9.98 -5.63 -17.60
N LYS A 39 10.19 -4.57 -16.81
CA LYS A 39 10.84 -3.34 -17.27
C LYS A 39 12.36 -3.51 -17.40
N TYR A 40 12.99 -4.29 -16.53
CA TYR A 40 14.41 -4.63 -16.65
C TYR A 40 14.68 -5.66 -17.75
N LYS A 41 13.74 -6.56 -18.02
CA LYS A 41 13.85 -7.53 -19.13
C LYS A 41 13.96 -6.85 -20.51
N MET A 42 13.28 -5.73 -20.71
CA MET A 42 13.39 -4.96 -21.96
C MET A 42 14.77 -4.31 -22.18
N LEU A 43 15.57 -4.14 -21.12
CA LEU A 43 16.89 -3.51 -21.19
C LEU A 43 18.02 -4.54 -21.40
N GLU A 44 17.80 -5.81 -21.05
CA GLU A 44 18.78 -6.89 -21.20
C GLU A 44 18.74 -7.56 -22.59
N GLU A 45 17.70 -7.34 -23.38
CA GLU A 45 17.59 -7.89 -24.75
C GLU A 45 18.27 -7.01 -25.83
N ASP A 46 18.82 -5.84 -25.46
CA ASP A 46 19.47 -4.87 -26.36
C ASP A 46 21.03 -4.93 -26.34
N ASP A 47 21.62 -5.88 -25.58
CA ASP A 47 23.07 -6.24 -25.59
C ASP A 47 23.28 -7.64 -26.18
#